data_AF-A0A353DS86-F1
#
_entry.id   AF-A0A353DS86-F1
#
_cell.length_a   1.000
_cell.length_b   1.000
_cell.length_c   1.000
_cell.angle_alpha   90.00
_cell.angle_beta   90.00
_cell.angle_gamma   90.00
#
_symmetry.space_group_name_H-M   'P 1'
#
loop_
_entity.id
_entity.type
_entity.pdbx_description
1 polymer ?
#
loop_
_entity_poly.entity_id
_entity_poly.type
_entity_poly.pdbx_seq_one_letter_code
_entity_poly.pdbx_strand_id
1 'polypeptide(L)'
;MASLNFFSLVVRRSFNDRRLILPILSGMLVATTLMSSAPMYLAALDQQGIRQTVDLTTRNESENYLALEMFVSSMVLDEERIVHSDELIQQAVNLYWSEAIVGLNRYLKTDGFSFYRSSGSAIRDLENSSIRSLEGYFHSFQDMEGKVDYIIGSSPTSDFQYHPDGPLLEVSLSTDLAEKLSIEHGDVLLGVPYPDSRIKLGVRVSGIFEPLDPYDPIWKDDVDRFLMPVIPKDEGSEVPEKWWE
;
A
#
# COMPACT_ATOMS: atom_id res chain seq x y z
N MET A 1 -19.10 -43.03 -50.22
CA MET A 1 -18.02 -42.10 -49.80
C MET A 1 -17.99 -42.10 -48.29
N ALA A 2 -16.91 -42.59 -47.67
CA ALA A 2 -16.80 -42.67 -46.21
C ALA A 2 -16.63 -41.25 -45.63
N SER A 3 -17.51 -40.85 -44.71
CA SER A 3 -17.36 -39.61 -43.96
C SER A 3 -16.14 -39.74 -43.06
N LEU A 4 -15.04 -39.09 -43.44
CA LEU A 4 -13.87 -38.96 -42.58
C LEU A 4 -14.27 -38.09 -41.39
N ASN A 5 -14.52 -38.75 -40.27
CA ASN A 5 -14.91 -38.10 -39.03
C ASN A 5 -13.72 -37.29 -38.51
N PHE A 6 -13.75 -35.96 -38.63
CA PHE A 6 -12.67 -35.04 -38.30
C PHE A 6 -12.08 -35.29 -36.89
N PHE A 7 -12.94 -35.66 -35.95
CA PHE A 7 -12.55 -36.04 -34.58
C PHE A 7 -11.57 -37.23 -34.53
N SER A 8 -11.75 -38.24 -35.37
CA SER A 8 -10.86 -39.42 -35.37
C SER A 8 -9.47 -39.10 -35.92
N LEU A 9 -9.39 -38.14 -36.84
CA LEU A 9 -8.15 -37.65 -37.43
C LEU A 9 -7.33 -36.81 -36.43
N VAL A 10 -8.01 -35.97 -35.65
CA VAL A 10 -7.36 -35.17 -34.59
C VAL A 10 -6.86 -36.06 -33.45
N VAL A 11 -7.66 -37.03 -33.00
CA VAL A 11 -7.27 -37.98 -31.94
C VAL A 11 -6.06 -38.82 -32.38
N ARG A 12 -6.09 -39.36 -33.60
CA ARG A 12 -4.99 -40.18 -34.12
C ARG A 12 -3.69 -39.38 -34.28
N ARG A 13 -3.77 -38.10 -34.65
CA ARG A 13 -2.62 -37.20 -34.73
C ARG A 13 -2.06 -36.84 -33.34
N SER A 14 -2.92 -36.58 -32.35
CA SER A 14 -2.49 -36.35 -30.96
C SER A 14 -1.70 -37.51 -30.36
N PHE A 15 -2.08 -38.75 -30.67
CA PHE A 15 -1.33 -39.94 -30.21
C PHE A 15 0.03 -40.09 -30.90
N ASN A 16 0.17 -39.63 -32.14
CA ASN A 16 1.41 -39.76 -32.91
C ASN A 16 2.47 -38.72 -32.48
N ASP A 17 2.03 -37.49 -32.16
CA ASP A 17 2.90 -36.37 -31.76
C ASP A 17 3.03 -36.20 -30.23
N ARG A 18 2.76 -37.28 -29.47
CA ARG A 18 2.69 -37.29 -27.99
C ARG A 18 3.93 -36.71 -27.28
N ARG A 19 5.12 -36.81 -27.87
CA ARG A 19 6.37 -36.29 -27.29
C ARG A 19 6.45 -34.75 -27.31
N LEU A 20 5.69 -34.09 -28.18
CA LEU A 20 5.62 -32.63 -28.29
C LEU A 20 4.41 -32.06 -27.54
N ILE A 21 3.28 -32.79 -27.55
CA ILE A 21 2.03 -32.31 -26.92
C ILE A 21 2.11 -32.39 -25.40
N LEU A 22 2.69 -33.45 -24.82
CA LEU A 22 2.81 -33.60 -23.36
C LEU A 22 3.52 -32.42 -22.66
N PRO A 23 4.71 -31.97 -23.09
CA PRO A 23 5.42 -30.89 -22.40
C PRO A 23 4.71 -29.55 -22.55
N ILE A 24 4.10 -29.26 -23.71
CA ILE A 24 3.33 -28.03 -23.93
C ILE A 24 2.10 -28.00 -23.02
N LEU A 25 1.38 -29.11 -22.93
CA LEU A 25 0.19 -29.22 -22.09
C LEU A 25 0.55 -29.14 -20.60
N SER A 26 1.69 -29.72 -20.19
CA SER A 26 2.22 -29.59 -18.83
C SER A 26 2.62 -28.15 -18.51
N GLY A 27 3.35 -27.47 -19.40
CA GLY A 27 3.74 -26.07 -19.20
C GLY A 27 2.53 -25.13 -19.16
N MET A 28 1.53 -25.38 -20.00
CA MET A 28 0.28 -24.64 -20.02
C MET A 28 -0.54 -24.86 -18.74
N LEU A 29 -0.56 -26.08 -18.20
CA LEU A 29 -1.17 -26.38 -16.89
C LEU A 29 -0.47 -25.58 -15.78
N VAL A 30 0.86 -25.65 -15.70
CA VAL A 30 1.63 -24.92 -14.67
C VAL A 30 1.41 -23.42 -14.76
N ALA A 31 1.46 -22.84 -15.96
CA ALA A 31 1.22 -21.42 -16.18
C ALA A 31 -0.21 -21.00 -15.79
N THR A 32 -1.21 -21.81 -16.13
CA THR A 32 -2.62 -21.53 -15.79
C THR A 32 -2.86 -21.64 -14.29
N THR A 33 -2.25 -22.64 -13.62
CA THR A 33 -2.31 -22.78 -12.17
C THR A 33 -1.67 -21.61 -11.46
N LEU A 34 -0.49 -21.16 -11.92
CA LEU A 34 0.19 -19.97 -11.37
C LEU A 34 -0.65 -18.71 -11.55
N MET A 35 -1.17 -18.44 -12.75
CA MET A 35 -2.05 -17.31 -13.03
C MET A 35 -3.33 -17.32 -12.19
N SER A 36 -3.90 -18.50 -11.94
CA SER A 36 -5.11 -18.65 -11.12
C SER A 36 -4.82 -18.59 -9.61
N SER A 37 -3.59 -18.93 -9.19
CA SER A 37 -3.18 -18.94 -7.79
C SER A 37 -2.84 -17.56 -7.23
N ALA A 38 -2.43 -16.60 -8.07
CA ALA A 38 -2.04 -15.27 -7.59
C ALA A 38 -3.19 -14.51 -6.89
N PRO A 39 -4.42 -14.46 -7.43
CA PRO A 39 -5.56 -13.85 -6.72
C PRO A 39 -5.89 -14.58 -5.41
N MET A 40 -5.70 -15.91 -5.39
CA MET A 40 -6.02 -16.75 -4.24
C MET A 40 -4.99 -16.61 -3.11
N TYR A 41 -3.71 -16.45 -3.46
CA TYR A 41 -2.63 -16.15 -2.54
C TYR A 41 -2.78 -14.76 -1.93
N LEU A 42 -3.12 -13.75 -2.74
CA LEU A 42 -3.38 -12.39 -2.25
C LEU A 42 -4.58 -12.36 -1.30
N ALA A 43 -5.69 -13.03 -1.65
CA ALA A 43 -6.84 -13.14 -0.76
C ALA A 43 -6.53 -13.90 0.55
N ALA A 44 -5.64 -14.91 0.48
CA ALA A 44 -5.20 -15.64 1.66
C ALA A 44 -4.28 -14.79 2.57
N LEU A 45 -3.41 -13.96 1.98
CA LEU A 45 -2.61 -12.99 2.72
C LEU A 45 -3.49 -11.95 3.41
N ASP A 46 -4.50 -11.40 2.73
CA ASP A 46 -5.46 -10.48 3.35
C ASP A 46 -6.18 -11.15 4.53
N GLN A 47 -6.62 -12.39 4.35
CA GLN A 47 -7.32 -13.15 5.40
C GLN A 47 -6.41 -13.50 6.58
N GLN A 48 -5.13 -13.79 6.32
CA GLN A 48 -4.15 -14.09 7.37
C GLN A 48 -3.71 -12.83 8.12
N GLY A 49 -3.57 -11.70 7.42
CA GLY A 49 -3.33 -10.39 8.01
C GLY A 49 -4.46 -9.98 8.96
N ILE A 50 -5.72 -10.19 8.57
CA ILE A 50 -6.88 -9.94 9.44
C ILE A 50 -6.85 -10.84 10.69
N ARG A 51 -6.53 -12.13 10.53
CA ARG A 51 -6.44 -13.06 11.67
C ARG A 51 -5.30 -12.74 12.63
N GLN A 52 -4.13 -12.34 12.12
CA GLN A 52 -3.01 -11.91 12.95
C GLN A 52 -3.33 -10.62 13.69
N THR A 53 -3.99 -9.64 13.06
CA THR A 53 -4.44 -8.43 13.76
C THR A 53 -5.41 -8.77 14.90
N VAL A 54 -6.35 -9.69 14.68
CA VAL A 54 -7.30 -10.14 15.72
C VAL A 54 -6.58 -10.88 16.86
N ASP A 55 -5.67 -11.80 16.56
CA ASP A 55 -4.95 -12.59 17.57
C ASP A 55 -3.93 -11.77 18.38
N LEU A 56 -3.33 -10.73 17.79
CA LEU A 56 -2.43 -9.81 18.49
C LEU A 56 -3.20 -8.86 19.42
N THR A 57 -4.30 -8.29 18.94
CA THR A 57 -5.19 -7.42 19.74
C THR A 57 -5.78 -8.17 20.94
N THR A 58 -6.12 -9.47 20.77
CA THR A 58 -6.69 -10.29 21.84
C THR A 58 -5.66 -10.73 22.89
N ARG A 59 -4.35 -10.66 22.58
CA ARG A 59 -3.28 -11.10 23.48
C ARG A 59 -2.78 -10.01 24.43
N ASN A 60 -2.86 -8.73 24.05
CA ASN A 60 -2.27 -7.63 24.81
C ASN A 60 -3.29 -6.80 25.61
N GLU A 61 -4.57 -6.77 25.23
CA GLU A 61 -5.61 -6.00 25.92
C GLU A 61 -6.67 -6.91 26.56
N SER A 62 -7.23 -6.44 27.69
CA SER A 62 -8.06 -7.20 28.63
C SER A 62 -9.28 -7.89 27.99
N GLU A 63 -9.86 -8.88 28.71
CA GLU A 63 -10.97 -9.77 28.34
C GLU A 63 -12.28 -9.11 27.80
N ASN A 64 -12.32 -7.80 27.49
CA ASN A 64 -13.53 -7.06 27.10
C ASN A 64 -13.39 -6.07 25.92
N TYR A 65 -12.27 -6.01 25.19
CA TYR A 65 -12.13 -5.09 24.04
C TYR A 65 -12.09 -5.84 22.70
N LEU A 66 -12.93 -5.42 21.74
CA LEU A 66 -12.97 -5.95 20.37
C LEU A 66 -12.61 -4.83 19.39
N ALA A 67 -11.42 -4.91 18.77
CA ALA A 67 -11.08 -4.04 17.64
C ALA A 67 -11.66 -4.62 16.34
N LEU A 68 -12.65 -3.93 15.77
CA LEU A 68 -13.22 -4.28 14.47
C LEU A 68 -12.60 -3.41 13.38
N GLU A 69 -11.91 -4.04 12.42
CA GLU A 69 -11.40 -3.36 11.23
C GLU A 69 -12.34 -3.58 10.05
N MET A 70 -12.80 -2.50 9.43
CA MET A 70 -13.59 -2.54 8.21
C MET A 70 -12.80 -1.91 7.07
N PHE A 71 -12.60 -2.68 6.00
CA PHE A 71 -11.87 -2.23 4.82
C PHE A 71 -12.83 -2.12 3.64
N VAL A 72 -12.76 -0.98 2.94
CA VAL A 72 -13.45 -0.77 1.67
C VAL A 72 -12.39 -0.53 0.60
N SER A 73 -12.38 -1.36 -0.44
CA SER A 73 -11.46 -1.18 -1.56
C SER A 73 -11.96 -0.08 -2.50
N SER A 74 -11.01 0.66 -3.09
CA SER A 74 -11.24 1.46 -4.30
C SER A 74 -12.17 2.69 -4.14
N MET A 75 -11.94 3.53 -3.14
CA MET A 75 -12.64 4.82 -3.02
C MET A 75 -11.87 5.93 -3.73
N VAL A 76 -12.55 6.72 -4.57
CA VAL A 76 -11.98 7.98 -5.08
C VAL A 76 -11.85 8.93 -3.90
N LEU A 77 -10.65 9.46 -3.67
CA LEU A 77 -10.38 10.45 -2.62
C LEU A 77 -11.12 11.75 -2.96
N ASP A 78 -12.31 11.88 -2.39
CA ASP A 78 -13.19 13.04 -2.51
C ASP A 78 -13.77 13.31 -1.13
N GLU A 79 -13.63 14.54 -0.64
CA GLU A 79 -13.95 14.89 0.74
C GLU A 79 -15.42 14.62 1.08
N GLU A 80 -16.34 15.01 0.19
CA GLU A 80 -17.77 14.78 0.37
C GLU A 80 -18.09 13.29 0.46
N ARG A 81 -17.50 12.47 -0.43
CA ARG A 81 -17.67 11.01 -0.40
C ARG A 81 -17.08 10.37 0.84
N ILE A 82 -15.92 10.83 1.32
CA ILE A 82 -15.29 10.32 2.54
C ILE A 82 -16.20 10.61 3.73
N VAL A 83 -16.60 11.87 3.92
CA VAL A 83 -17.47 12.28 5.03
C VAL A 83 -18.81 11.52 5.00
N HIS A 84 -19.44 11.42 3.82
CA HIS A 84 -20.68 10.69 3.69
C HIS A 84 -20.53 9.19 4.00
N SER A 85 -19.40 8.59 3.63
CA SER A 85 -19.11 7.19 3.95
C SER A 85 -18.92 6.98 5.45
N ASP A 86 -18.22 7.90 6.12
CA ASP A 86 -18.03 7.85 7.58
C ASP A 86 -19.37 7.94 8.30
N GLU A 87 -20.27 8.84 7.87
CA GLU A 87 -21.61 8.97 8.43
C GLU A 87 -22.43 7.68 8.28
N LEU A 88 -22.39 7.05 7.10
CA LEU A 88 -23.11 5.80 6.84
C LEU A 88 -22.56 4.64 7.69
N ILE A 89 -21.23 4.54 7.80
CA ILE A 89 -20.56 3.55 8.65
C ILE A 89 -20.95 3.79 10.10
N GLN A 90 -20.83 5.02 10.59
CA GLN A 90 -21.14 5.36 11.97
C GLN A 90 -22.62 5.07 12.29
N GLN A 91 -23.55 5.40 11.39
CA GLN A 91 -24.96 5.05 11.54
C GLN A 91 -25.16 3.54 11.64
N ALA A 92 -24.56 2.77 10.73
CA ALA A 92 -24.68 1.31 10.69
C ALA A 92 -24.09 0.64 11.94
N VAL A 93 -22.95 1.12 12.44
CA VAL A 93 -22.32 0.59 13.66
C VAL A 93 -23.15 0.98 14.89
N ASN A 94 -23.60 2.23 14.99
CA ASN A 94 -24.43 2.71 16.11
C ASN A 94 -25.77 1.96 16.24
N LEU A 95 -26.34 1.54 15.11
CA LEU A 95 -27.57 0.73 15.06
C LEU A 95 -27.48 -0.57 15.86
N TYR A 96 -26.30 -1.19 15.91
CA TYR A 96 -26.12 -2.52 16.53
C TYR A 96 -25.18 -2.52 17.73
N TRP A 97 -24.27 -1.55 17.84
CA TRP A 97 -23.15 -1.58 18.79
C TRP A 97 -22.94 -0.28 19.56
N SER A 98 -23.88 0.67 19.54
CA SER A 98 -23.70 2.01 20.14
C SER A 98 -23.18 2.00 21.59
N GLU A 99 -23.58 1.05 22.42
CA GLU A 99 -23.11 0.92 23.81
C GLU A 99 -21.72 0.27 23.96
N ALA A 100 -21.24 -0.42 22.92
CA ALA A 100 -19.96 -1.14 22.89
C ALA A 100 -18.85 -0.38 22.15
N ILE A 101 -19.17 0.72 21.45
CA ILE A 101 -18.18 1.52 20.72
C ILE A 101 -17.46 2.43 21.70
N VAL A 102 -16.18 2.15 21.94
CA VAL A 102 -15.29 3.02 22.74
C VAL A 102 -14.69 4.14 21.88
N GLY A 103 -14.54 3.90 20.57
CA GLY A 103 -14.03 4.89 19.63
C GLY A 103 -14.19 4.44 18.17
N LEU A 104 -14.23 5.41 17.27
CA LEU A 104 -14.22 5.23 15.82
C LEU A 104 -13.14 6.14 15.26
N ASN A 105 -12.21 5.59 14.47
CA ASN A 105 -11.15 6.37 13.86
C ASN A 105 -11.01 5.96 12.39
N ARG A 106 -10.96 6.96 11.50
CA ARG A 106 -10.80 6.75 10.07
C ARG A 106 -9.33 6.60 9.72
N TYR A 107 -9.04 5.54 8.97
CA TYR A 107 -7.74 5.29 8.36
C TYR A 107 -7.87 5.29 6.84
N LEU A 108 -7.14 6.19 6.18
CA LEU A 108 -7.05 6.26 4.72
C LEU A 108 -5.66 5.80 4.28
N LYS A 109 -5.59 5.01 3.22
CA LYS A 109 -4.36 4.53 2.61
C LYS A 109 -4.49 4.56 1.09
N THR A 110 -3.47 5.07 0.40
CA THR A 110 -3.40 5.03 -1.06
C THR A 110 -2.82 3.73 -1.56
N ASP A 111 -2.97 3.48 -2.86
CA ASP A 111 -2.14 2.51 -3.57
C ASP A 111 -0.65 2.91 -3.53
N GLY A 112 0.20 2.00 -4.00
CA GLY A 112 1.65 2.20 -4.04
C GLY A 112 2.08 3.28 -5.03
N PHE A 113 3.11 4.02 -4.65
CA PHE A 113 3.83 5.00 -5.46
C PHE A 113 5.33 4.67 -5.46
N SER A 114 5.97 4.93 -6.59
CA SER A 114 7.42 4.98 -6.70
C SER A 114 7.88 6.42 -6.46
N PHE A 115 8.73 6.61 -5.47
CA PHE A 115 9.28 7.91 -5.08
C PHE A 115 10.73 8.06 -5.55
N TYR A 116 11.03 9.24 -6.08
CA TYR A 116 12.36 9.65 -6.53
C TYR A 116 12.76 10.93 -5.83
N ARG A 117 14.03 11.05 -5.41
CA ARG A 117 14.54 12.32 -4.87
C ARG A 117 14.66 13.33 -6.02
N SER A 118 14.04 14.50 -5.86
CA SER A 118 14.17 15.57 -6.84
C SER A 118 15.53 16.25 -6.70
N SER A 119 16.59 15.66 -7.27
CA SER A 119 17.76 16.48 -7.63
C SER A 119 17.38 17.28 -8.87
N GLY A 120 17.86 18.51 -9.03
CA GLY A 120 17.49 19.38 -10.17
C GLY A 120 17.73 18.78 -11.57
N SER A 121 18.37 17.60 -11.69
CA SER A 121 18.52 16.81 -12.93
C SER A 121 17.59 15.58 -13.02
N ALA A 122 17.05 15.07 -11.91
CA ALA A 122 16.33 13.79 -11.84
C ALA A 122 15.10 13.71 -12.75
N ILE A 123 14.47 14.85 -13.08
CA ILE A 123 13.31 14.91 -13.97
C ILE A 123 13.70 14.65 -15.44
N ARG A 124 14.94 14.95 -15.83
CA ARG A 124 15.47 14.67 -17.18
C ARG A 124 16.10 13.27 -17.30
N ASP A 125 16.53 12.69 -16.18
CA ASP A 125 17.27 11.43 -16.16
C ASP A 125 16.36 10.18 -16.05
N LEU A 126 15.03 10.33 -15.89
CA LEU A 126 14.07 9.21 -15.93
C LEU A 126 14.12 8.41 -17.25
N GLU A 127 14.63 8.99 -18.34
CA GLU A 127 14.81 8.29 -19.62
C GLU A 127 16.13 7.51 -19.72
N ASN A 128 17.08 7.67 -18.79
CA ASN A 128 18.41 7.08 -18.90
C ASN A 128 19.00 6.68 -17.54
N SER A 129 19.11 5.37 -17.31
CA SER A 129 19.82 4.70 -16.22
C SER A 129 19.05 4.42 -14.92
N SER A 130 19.60 3.46 -14.18
CA SER A 130 19.12 2.76 -12.98
C SER A 130 18.88 3.67 -11.77
N ILE A 131 17.93 4.58 -11.86
CA ILE A 131 17.51 5.41 -10.73
C ILE A 131 16.79 4.51 -9.73
N ARG A 132 17.31 4.43 -8.51
CA ARG A 132 16.69 3.71 -7.41
C ARG A 132 15.41 4.45 -6.99
N SER A 133 14.26 3.80 -7.19
CA SER A 133 12.98 4.23 -6.60
C SER A 133 12.80 3.65 -5.20
N LEU A 134 12.18 4.44 -4.34
CA LEU A 134 11.59 3.95 -3.10
C LEU A 134 10.11 3.66 -3.34
N GLU A 135 9.67 2.42 -3.10
CA GLU A 135 8.26 2.09 -3.16
C GLU A 135 7.61 2.40 -1.81
N GLY A 136 6.49 3.12 -1.82
CA GLY A 136 5.77 3.50 -0.62
C GLY A 136 4.31 3.84 -0.91
N TYR A 137 3.61 4.38 0.06
CA TYR A 137 2.23 4.83 -0.08
C TYR A 137 1.96 5.98 0.88
N PHE A 138 0.89 6.75 0.63
CA PHE A 138 0.41 7.74 1.58
C PHE A 138 -0.66 7.12 2.47
N HIS A 139 -0.69 7.56 3.71
CA HIS A 139 -1.77 7.22 4.61
C HIS A 139 -2.07 8.37 5.58
N SER A 140 -3.26 8.35 6.18
CA SER A 140 -3.74 9.40 7.07
C SER A 140 -4.70 8.82 8.12
N PHE A 141 -4.57 9.32 9.34
CA PHE A 141 -5.52 9.08 10.44
C PHE A 141 -6.24 10.39 10.75
N GLN A 142 -7.55 10.30 11.02
CA GLN A 142 -8.35 11.48 11.36
C GLN A 142 -7.80 12.24 12.56
N ASP A 143 -7.34 11.52 13.59
CA ASP A 143 -6.88 12.11 14.85
C ASP A 143 -5.34 12.19 14.96
N MET A 144 -4.61 12.13 13.83
CA MET A 144 -3.15 12.05 13.86
C MET A 144 -2.49 13.25 14.55
N GLU A 145 -3.01 14.46 14.33
CA GLU A 145 -2.46 15.71 14.87
C GLU A 145 -2.41 15.73 16.41
N GLY A 146 -3.36 15.07 17.07
CA GLY A 146 -3.40 14.95 18.53
C GLY A 146 -2.59 13.79 19.11
N LYS A 147 -1.93 12.99 18.26
CA LYS A 147 -1.23 11.74 18.63
C LYS A 147 0.26 11.77 18.34
N VAL A 148 0.75 12.83 17.72
CA VAL A 148 2.15 13.00 17.34
C VAL A 148 2.68 14.35 17.79
N ASP A 149 3.98 14.41 18.07
CA ASP A 149 4.71 15.64 18.32
C ASP A 149 5.60 15.96 17.12
N TYR A 150 5.48 17.18 16.59
CA TYR A 150 6.28 17.62 15.45
C TYR A 150 7.61 18.20 15.95
N ILE A 151 8.65 17.39 15.87
CA ILE A 151 10.01 17.75 16.29
C ILE A 151 10.60 18.82 15.37
N ILE A 152 10.32 18.72 14.06
CA ILE A 152 10.77 19.67 13.04
C ILE A 152 9.61 19.98 12.10
N GLY A 153 9.40 21.26 11.78
CA GLY A 153 8.35 21.68 10.85
C GLY A 153 6.95 21.62 11.47
N SER A 154 5.95 21.25 10.68
CA SER A 154 4.55 21.22 11.12
C SER A 154 3.72 20.17 10.35
N SER A 155 2.50 19.95 10.84
CA SER A 155 1.51 19.11 10.16
C SER A 155 1.29 19.55 8.71
N PRO A 156 1.10 18.59 7.76
CA PRO A 156 0.74 18.90 6.39
C PRO A 156 -0.53 19.74 6.31
N THR A 157 -0.52 20.74 5.44
CA THR A 157 -1.67 21.58 5.15
C THR A 157 -2.55 20.98 4.04
N SER A 158 -3.82 21.36 4.03
CA SER A 158 -4.77 20.99 2.97
C SER A 158 -4.65 21.84 1.70
N ASP A 159 -3.76 22.83 1.69
CA ASP A 159 -3.63 23.78 0.58
C ASP A 159 -2.84 23.19 -0.58
N PHE A 160 -3.49 23.05 -1.73
CA PHE A 160 -2.84 22.57 -2.95
C PHE A 160 -1.93 23.64 -3.53
N GLN A 161 -0.63 23.37 -3.49
CA GLN A 161 0.37 24.14 -4.22
C GLN A 161 0.68 23.44 -5.55
N TYR A 162 1.21 24.20 -6.52
CA TYR A 162 1.64 23.65 -7.81
C TYR A 162 3.16 23.62 -7.90
N HIS A 163 3.72 22.43 -8.15
CA HIS A 163 5.09 22.22 -8.58
C HIS A 163 5.14 22.23 -10.12
N PRO A 164 6.28 22.57 -10.77
CA PRO A 164 6.40 22.51 -12.23
C PRO A 164 5.95 21.19 -12.87
N ASP A 165 6.04 20.08 -12.15
CA ASP A 165 5.70 18.73 -12.62
C ASP A 165 4.31 18.25 -12.22
N GLY A 166 3.54 19.00 -11.43
CA GLY A 166 2.23 18.55 -10.95
C GLY A 166 1.81 19.19 -9.62
N PRO A 167 0.70 18.73 -9.02
CA PRO A 167 0.33 19.16 -7.67
C PRO A 167 1.46 18.85 -6.68
N LEU A 168 1.66 19.73 -5.70
CA LEU A 168 2.59 19.59 -4.60
C LEU A 168 1.81 19.23 -3.34
N LEU A 169 2.02 18.01 -2.86
CA LEU A 169 1.46 17.51 -1.61
C LEU A 169 2.46 17.73 -0.48
N GLU A 170 2.00 18.27 0.65
CA GLU A 170 2.77 18.26 1.88
C GLU A 170 2.60 16.91 2.59
N VAL A 171 3.68 16.36 3.11
CA VAL A 171 3.67 15.12 3.89
C VAL A 171 4.54 15.28 5.13
N SER A 172 4.23 14.47 6.13
CA SER A 172 5.07 14.31 7.30
C SER A 172 5.60 12.89 7.41
N LEU A 173 6.79 12.75 8.01
CA LEU A 173 7.47 11.47 8.20
C LEU A 173 7.79 11.30 9.69
N SER A 174 7.82 10.05 10.17
CA SER A 174 8.37 9.78 11.49
C SER A 174 9.88 10.08 11.52
N THR A 175 10.44 10.41 12.68
CA THR A 175 11.89 10.60 12.86
C THR A 175 12.67 9.40 12.33
N ASP A 176 12.30 8.18 12.75
CA ASP A 176 12.98 6.96 12.34
C ASP A 176 12.96 6.73 10.82
N LEU A 177 11.83 7.01 10.18
CA LEU A 177 11.69 6.88 8.72
C LEU A 177 12.51 7.93 7.99
N ALA A 178 12.47 9.17 8.46
CA ALA A 178 13.25 10.28 7.90
C ALA A 178 14.76 9.99 7.99
N GLU A 179 15.24 9.51 9.15
CA GLU A 179 16.64 9.13 9.35
C GLU A 179 17.05 7.95 8.48
N LYS A 180 16.26 6.86 8.50
CA LYS A 180 16.53 5.64 7.70
C LYS A 180 16.60 5.94 6.21
N LEU A 181 15.79 6.88 5.74
CA LEU A 181 15.77 7.31 4.35
C LEU A 181 16.62 8.56 4.11
N SER A 182 17.35 9.09 5.09
CA SER A 182 18.14 10.33 4.93
C SER A 182 17.34 11.46 4.21
N ILE A 183 16.06 11.57 4.56
CA ILE A 183 15.13 12.59 4.06
C ILE A 183 15.05 13.68 5.12
N GLU A 184 15.24 14.92 4.70
CA GLU A 184 15.23 16.08 5.60
C GLU A 184 13.93 16.89 5.45
N HIS A 185 13.63 17.71 6.46
CA HIS A 185 12.56 18.68 6.37
C HIS A 185 12.79 19.64 5.18
N GLY A 186 11.77 19.83 4.36
CA GLY A 186 11.80 20.68 3.17
C GLY A 186 12.26 19.95 1.90
N ASP A 187 12.72 18.70 1.99
CA ASP A 187 13.01 17.89 0.81
C ASP A 187 11.75 17.72 -0.04
N VAL A 188 11.95 17.74 -1.36
CA VAL A 188 10.90 17.48 -2.34
C VAL A 188 11.21 16.19 -3.09
N LEU A 189 10.28 15.26 -3.01
CA LEU A 189 10.28 14.00 -3.75
C LEU A 189 9.31 14.09 -4.93
N LEU A 190 9.55 13.27 -5.93
CA LEU A 190 8.65 13.04 -7.05
C LEU A 190 7.99 11.68 -6.86
N GLY A 191 6.69 11.66 -6.63
CA GLY A 191 5.88 10.45 -6.59
C GLY A 191 5.24 10.16 -7.95
N VAL A 192 5.33 8.92 -8.42
CA VAL A 192 4.59 8.42 -9.59
C VAL A 192 3.87 7.12 -9.24
N PRO A 193 2.62 6.92 -9.70
CA PRO A 193 1.86 5.71 -9.39
C PRO A 193 2.36 4.46 -10.13
N TYR A 194 3.07 4.65 -11.26
CA TYR A 194 3.72 3.57 -11.99
C TYR A 194 4.85 4.14 -12.87
N PRO A 195 5.88 3.33 -13.22
CA PRO A 195 6.92 3.73 -14.16
C PRO A 195 6.28 4.18 -15.47
N ASP A 196 6.62 5.38 -15.96
CA ASP A 196 6.06 6.04 -17.15
C ASP A 196 4.69 6.74 -16.98
N SER A 197 4.19 6.91 -15.75
CA SER A 197 3.01 7.74 -15.52
C SER A 197 3.25 9.18 -15.96
N ARG A 198 2.29 9.72 -16.74
CA ARG A 198 2.25 11.18 -17.05
C ARG A 198 1.78 12.01 -15.86
N ILE A 199 1.16 11.36 -14.87
CA ILE A 199 0.76 12.00 -13.61
C ILE A 199 1.94 11.91 -12.66
N LYS A 200 2.46 13.08 -12.31
CA LYS A 200 3.57 13.30 -11.40
C LYS A 200 3.06 14.10 -10.21
N LEU A 201 3.46 13.68 -9.02
CA LEU A 201 3.10 14.34 -7.76
C LEU A 201 4.39 14.86 -7.13
N GLY A 202 4.48 16.17 -6.90
CA GLY A 202 5.50 16.71 -6.03
C GLY A 202 5.13 16.41 -4.58
N VAL A 203 6.09 16.01 -3.76
CA VAL A 203 5.86 15.62 -2.37
C VAL A 203 6.88 16.32 -1.51
N ARG A 204 6.46 17.34 -0.76
CA ARG A 204 7.34 18.11 0.13
C ARG A 204 7.19 17.61 1.56
N VAL A 205 8.31 17.36 2.21
CA VAL A 205 8.33 17.06 3.64
C VAL A 205 8.11 18.36 4.42
N SER A 206 6.93 18.53 5.00
CA SER A 206 6.56 19.70 5.80
C SER A 206 6.83 19.50 7.28
N GLY A 207 6.93 18.25 7.74
CA GLY A 207 7.16 17.94 9.15
C GLY A 207 7.83 16.60 9.38
N ILE A 208 8.62 16.53 10.44
CA ILE A 208 9.15 15.29 11.01
C ILE A 208 8.59 15.17 12.43
N PHE A 209 8.02 14.01 12.75
CA PHE A 209 7.28 13.81 13.99
C PHE A 209 7.68 12.54 14.74
N GLU A 210 7.32 12.49 16.01
CA GLU A 210 7.38 11.31 16.86
C GLU A 210 6.01 11.03 17.46
N PRO A 211 5.66 9.77 17.76
CA PRO A 211 4.42 9.47 18.47
C PRO A 211 4.48 10.03 19.90
N LEU A 212 3.42 10.70 20.34
CA LEU A 212 3.33 11.21 21.72
C LEU A 212 3.28 10.06 22.73
N ASP A 213 2.55 9.00 22.38
CA ASP A 213 2.47 7.76 23.13
C ASP A 213 2.53 6.58 22.15
N PRO A 214 3.66 5.84 22.11
CA PRO A 214 3.81 4.65 21.25
C PRO A 214 2.84 3.51 21.59
N TYR A 215 2.23 3.52 22.79
CA TYR A 215 1.27 2.50 23.24
C TYR A 215 -0.18 2.93 23.05
N ASP A 216 -0.43 4.09 22.44
CA ASP A 216 -1.79 4.54 22.18
C ASP A 216 -2.55 3.50 21.32
N PRO A 217 -3.82 3.18 21.65
CA PRO A 217 -4.59 2.19 20.91
C PRO A 217 -4.72 2.45 19.41
N ILE A 218 -4.52 3.70 18.95
CA ILE A 218 -4.47 4.02 17.52
C ILE A 218 -3.39 3.24 16.76
N TRP A 219 -2.29 2.88 17.45
CA TRP A 219 -1.15 2.15 16.89
C TRP A 219 -1.31 0.63 16.94
N LYS A 220 -2.40 0.11 17.52
CA LYS A 220 -2.75 -1.33 17.48
C LYS A 220 -1.59 -2.27 17.87
N ASP A 221 -0.86 -1.92 18.93
CA ASP A 221 0.31 -2.65 19.44
C ASP A 221 1.51 -2.76 18.48
N ASP A 222 1.46 -2.14 17.29
CA ASP A 222 2.50 -2.19 16.27
C ASP A 222 2.66 -0.82 15.62
N VAL A 223 3.29 0.09 16.37
CA VAL A 223 3.56 1.46 15.93
C VAL A 223 4.43 1.51 14.67
N ASP A 224 5.38 0.58 14.54
CA ASP A 224 6.32 0.52 13.40
C ASP A 224 5.61 0.23 12.08
N ARG A 225 4.54 -0.58 12.09
CA ARG A 225 3.69 -0.78 10.91
C ARG A 225 3.15 0.52 10.33
N PHE A 226 2.96 1.54 11.19
CA PHE A 226 2.44 2.85 10.80
C PHE A 226 3.54 3.87 10.58
N LEU A 227 4.58 3.87 11.41
CA LEU A 227 5.64 4.87 11.34
C LEU A 227 6.76 4.50 10.36
N MET A 228 6.88 3.22 10.00
CA MET A 228 7.84 2.72 9.03
C MET A 228 7.14 1.87 7.94
N PRO A 229 6.22 2.46 7.14
CA PRO A 229 5.50 1.74 6.10
C PRO A 229 6.40 1.47 4.87
N VAL A 230 7.49 0.72 5.07
CA VAL A 230 8.34 0.29 3.96
C VAL A 230 7.67 -0.92 3.32
N ILE A 231 7.46 -0.86 2.00
CA ILE A 231 7.07 -2.05 1.24
C ILE A 231 8.29 -2.98 1.24
N PRO A 232 8.21 -4.21 1.78
CA PRO A 232 9.32 -5.15 1.68
C PRO A 232 9.62 -5.36 0.19
N LYS A 233 10.79 -4.91 -0.27
CA LYS A 233 11.41 -5.56 -1.42
C LYS A 233 11.85 -6.93 -0.94
N ASP A 234 11.67 -7.94 -1.81
CA ASP A 234 11.93 -9.37 -1.59
C ASP A 234 12.85 -9.69 -0.41
N GLU A 235 12.42 -10.64 0.43
CA GLU A 235 13.18 -11.16 1.59
C GLU A 235 14.68 -11.25 1.27
N GLY A 236 15.49 -10.43 1.96
CA GLY A 236 16.95 -10.45 1.86
C GLY A 236 17.60 -9.22 1.21
N SER A 237 16.84 -8.18 0.87
CA SER A 237 17.44 -6.91 0.43
C SER A 237 17.61 -5.91 1.59
N GLU A 238 18.86 -5.70 2.02
CA GLU A 238 19.22 -4.61 2.93
C GLU A 238 18.79 -3.27 2.31
N VAL A 239 18.10 -2.42 3.08
CA VAL A 239 17.90 -1.01 2.71
C VAL A 239 19.29 -0.39 2.74
N PRO A 240 19.86 0.06 1.61
CA PRO A 240 21.21 0.59 1.60
C PRO A 240 21.28 1.83 2.50
N GLU A 241 22.36 1.96 3.31
CA GLU A 241 22.64 3.16 4.11
C GLU A 241 22.55 4.46 3.30
N LYS A 242 22.70 4.36 1.98
CA LYS A 242 22.42 5.40 0.99
C LYS A 242 21.68 4.80 -0.20
N TRP A 243 20.36 4.91 -0.20
CA TRP A 243 19.51 4.51 -1.34
C TRP A 243 19.69 5.41 -2.57
N TRP A 244 20.53 6.44 -2.48
CA TRP A 244 20.83 7.43 -3.51
C TRP A 244 22.22 7.28 -4.15
N GLU A 245 23.04 6.31 -3.72
CA GLU A 245 24.30 5.93 -4.40
C GLU A 245 24.11 4.81 -5.44
#